data_AF-A0A1I0GHL9-F1
#
_entry.id   AF-A0A1I0GHL9-F1
#
_cell.length_a   1.000
_cell.length_b   1.000
_cell.length_c   1.000
_cell.angle_alpha   90.00
_cell.angle_beta   90.00
_cell.angle_gamma   90.00
#
_symmetry.space_group_name_H-M   'P 1'
#
loop_
_entity.id
_entity.type
_entity.pdbx_description
1 polymer ?
#
loop_
_entity_poly.entity_id
_entity_poly.type
_entity_poly.pdbx_seq_one_letter_code
_entity_poly.pdbx_strand_id
1 'polypeptide(L)'
;MSNNGGPAFPAEWTNTGDQNRTAPNGVVVAPGETVQLHGMSLRDWFAGQAMQGLIADTEFPLDHDGLAKAAYDIADAMLEARKQSR
;
A
#
# COMPACT_ATOMS: atom_id res chain seq x y z
N MET A 1 9.80 14.75 2.97
CA MET A 1 9.68 13.32 3.31
C MET A 1 8.83 12.68 2.24
N SER A 2 9.40 11.79 1.44
CA SER A 2 8.68 11.16 0.34
C SER A 2 7.66 10.19 0.91
N ASN A 3 6.38 10.40 0.62
CA ASN A 3 5.29 9.52 1.03
C ASN A 3 5.30 8.26 0.14
N ASN A 4 6.32 7.43 0.32
CA ASN A 4 6.59 6.23 -0.47
C ASN A 4 5.74 5.01 -0.04
N GLY A 5 4.60 5.27 0.63
CA GLY A 5 3.61 4.24 0.97
C GLY A 5 3.94 3.37 2.19
N GLY A 6 5.06 3.62 2.88
CA GLY A 6 5.47 2.79 4.02
C GLY A 6 5.98 1.39 3.61
N PRO A 7 6.12 0.45 4.56
CA PRO A 7 6.58 -0.90 4.23
C PRO A 7 5.48 -1.69 3.49
N ALA A 8 5.87 -2.67 2.66
CA ALA A 8 4.88 -3.55 2.00
C ALA A 8 4.12 -4.42 3.01
N PHE A 9 4.82 -4.90 4.05
CA PHE A 9 4.25 -5.69 5.13
C PHE A 9 4.24 -4.89 6.44
N PRO A 10 3.32 -5.17 7.37
CA PRO A 10 3.34 -4.55 8.69
C PRO A 10 4.70 -4.71 9.36
N ALA A 11 5.19 -3.64 9.97
CA ALA A 11 6.47 -3.63 10.66
C ALA A 11 6.38 -2.74 11.89
N GLU A 12 7.26 -3.00 12.87
CA GLU A 12 7.43 -2.12 14.01
C GLU A 12 8.60 -1.18 13.75
N TRP A 13 8.48 0.06 14.20
CA TRP A 13 9.58 1.01 14.17
C TRP A 13 9.77 1.60 15.55
N THR A 14 10.97 1.42 16.09
CA THR A 14 11.35 1.92 17.41
C THR A 14 12.30 3.10 17.26
N ASN A 15 12.03 4.18 18.00
CA ASN A 15 12.99 5.26 18.11
C ASN A 15 14.09 4.90 19.11
N THR A 16 15.21 4.39 18.62
CA THR A 16 16.39 4.05 19.44
C THR A 16 17.30 5.24 19.77
N GLY A 17 16.91 6.47 19.37
CA GLY A 17 17.67 7.68 19.66
C GLY A 17 17.32 8.29 21.02
N ASP A 18 17.97 9.41 21.34
CA ASP A 18 17.79 10.23 22.54
C ASP A 18 16.88 11.45 22.30
N GLN A 19 16.48 11.70 21.05
CA GLN A 19 15.58 12.79 20.65
C GLN A 19 14.32 12.27 19.97
N ASN A 20 13.28 13.10 19.90
CA ASN A 20 12.08 12.82 19.11
C ASN A 20 12.44 12.66 17.63
N ARG A 21 11.90 11.61 16.99
CA ARG A 21 12.15 11.32 15.58
C ARG A 21 10.84 11.03 14.86
N THR A 22 10.75 11.41 13.60
CA THR A 22 9.61 11.11 12.75
C THR A 22 9.78 9.71 12.14
N ALA A 23 8.85 8.80 12.45
CA ALA A 23 8.78 7.48 11.87
C ALA A 23 8.41 7.54 10.37
N PRO A 24 8.62 6.45 9.59
CA PRO A 24 8.28 6.40 8.16
C PRO A 24 6.82 6.72 7.82
N ASN A 25 5.89 6.53 8.76
CA ASN A 25 4.47 6.88 8.61
C ASN A 25 4.16 8.37 8.91
N GLY A 26 5.17 9.20 9.17
CA GLY A 26 5.02 10.62 9.47
C GLY A 26 4.71 10.95 10.93
N VAL A 27 4.53 9.95 11.80
CA VAL A 27 4.28 10.16 13.23
C VAL A 27 5.58 10.55 13.94
N VAL A 28 5.54 11.58 14.80
CA VAL A 28 6.65 11.93 15.69
C VAL A 28 6.63 11.01 16.91
N VAL A 29 7.76 10.37 17.20
CA VAL A 29 7.89 9.32 18.21
C VAL A 29 8.98 9.71 19.21
N ALA A 30 8.70 9.59 20.50
CA ALA A 30 9.63 9.90 21.58
C ALA A 30 10.75 8.84 21.70
N PRO A 31 11.88 9.17 22.34
CA PRO A 31 12.96 8.21 22.64
C PRO A 31 12.43 6.95 23.34
N GLY A 32 12.79 5.77 22.84
CA GLY A 32 12.40 4.48 23.42
C GLY A 32 11.00 3.99 23.07
N GLU A 33 10.17 4.81 22.42
CA GLU A 33 8.82 4.43 21.99
C GLU A 33 8.84 3.69 20.65
N THR A 34 7.85 2.82 20.48
CA THR A 34 7.63 2.02 19.27
C THR A 34 6.29 2.38 18.64
N VAL A 35 6.27 2.50 17.32
CA VAL A 35 5.04 2.67 16.54
C VAL A 35 4.89 1.56 15.51
N GLN A 36 3.64 1.19 15.24
CA GLN A 36 3.33 0.27 14.16
C GLN A 36 3.28 1.00 12.82
N LEU A 37 4.02 0.47 11.86
CA LEU A 37 3.95 0.83 10.47
C LEU A 37 2.96 -0.11 9.79
N HIS A 38 1.87 0.46 9.29
CA HIS A 38 0.91 -0.28 8.49
C HIS A 38 1.55 -0.69 7.17
N GLY A 39 1.29 -1.93 6.75
CA GLY A 39 1.68 -2.43 5.44
C GLY A 39 0.73 -1.95 4.34
N MET A 40 0.85 -2.56 3.16
CA MET A 40 -0.10 -2.38 2.07
C MET A 40 -1.52 -2.76 2.52
N SER A 41 -2.53 -2.05 2.02
CA SER A 41 -3.92 -2.42 2.24
C SER A 41 -4.31 -3.64 1.40
N LEU A 42 -5.45 -4.28 1.72
CA LEU A 42 -5.97 -5.37 0.89
C LEU A 42 -6.29 -4.89 -0.54
N ARG A 43 -6.65 -3.61 -0.68
CA ARG A 43 -6.85 -2.94 -1.98
C ARG A 43 -5.55 -2.90 -2.79
N ASP A 44 -4.45 -2.46 -2.17
CA ASP A 44 -3.15 -2.38 -2.82
C ASP A 44 -2.65 -3.77 -3.23
N TRP A 45 -2.90 -4.78 -2.41
CA TRP A 45 -2.58 -6.17 -2.73
C TRP A 45 -3.34 -6.67 -3.97
N PHE A 46 -4.67 -6.50 -4.00
CA PHE A 46 -5.47 -6.87 -5.16
C PHE A 46 -5.07 -6.11 -6.42
N ALA A 47 -4.80 -4.81 -6.30
CA ALA A 47 -4.35 -4.00 -7.43
C ALA A 47 -3.02 -4.51 -7.97
N GLY A 48 -2.07 -4.87 -7.10
CA GLY A 48 -0.80 -5.46 -7.52
C GLY A 48 -0.95 -6.80 -8.25
N GLN A 49 -1.94 -7.62 -7.87
CA GLN A 49 -2.26 -8.87 -8.57
C GLN A 49 -2.93 -8.59 -9.94
N ALA A 50 -3.91 -7.69 -9.99
CA ALA A 50 -4.60 -7.31 -11.21
C ALA A 50 -3.64 -6.69 -12.24
N MET A 51 -2.76 -5.80 -11.80
CA MET A 51 -1.73 -5.16 -12.63
C MET A 51 -0.83 -6.20 -13.32
N GLN A 52 -0.44 -7.28 -12.63
CA GLN A 52 0.40 -8.34 -13.24
C GLN A 52 -0.31 -9.02 -14.42
N GLY A 53 -1.62 -9.30 -14.29
CA GLY A 53 -2.42 -9.86 -15.37
C GLY A 53 -2.60 -8.88 -16.53
N LEU A 54 -2.89 -7.61 -16.22
CA LEU A 54 -3.06 -6.56 -17.24
C LEU A 54 -1.80 -6.31 -18.06
N ILE A 55 -0.62 -6.32 -17.43
CA ILE A 55 0.67 -6.11 -18.12
C ILE A 55 1.06 -7.31 -19.00
N ALA A 56 0.57 -8.51 -18.68
CA ALA A 56 0.85 -9.69 -19.50
C ALA A 56 0.17 -9.65 -20.87
N ASP A 57 -0.89 -8.85 -21.02
CA ASP A 57 -1.61 -8.69 -22.28
C ASP A 57 -1.00 -7.55 -23.13
N THR A 58 -0.23 -7.92 -24.15
CA THR A 58 0.38 -6.98 -25.08
C THR A 58 -0.61 -6.34 -26.06
N GLU A 59 -1.82 -6.90 -26.19
CA GLU A 59 -2.87 -6.37 -27.07
C GLU A 59 -3.77 -5.34 -26.38
N PHE A 60 -3.55 -5.09 -25.08
CA PHE A 60 -4.26 -4.08 -24.31
C PHE A 60 -3.38 -2.84 -24.06
N PRO A 61 -3.30 -1.89 -25.01
CA PRO A 61 -2.38 -0.77 -24.93
C PRO A 61 -2.91 0.31 -23.99
N LEU A 62 -2.80 0.06 -22.68
CA LEU A 62 -2.89 1.11 -21.67
C LEU A 62 -1.50 1.68 -21.41
N ASP A 63 -1.43 3.00 -21.23
CA ASP A 63 -0.27 3.61 -20.61
C ASP A 63 -0.18 3.24 -19.12
N HIS A 64 0.91 3.63 -18.46
CA HIS A 64 1.13 3.29 -17.05
C HIS A 64 -0.01 3.82 -16.15
N ASP A 65 -0.55 4.99 -16.47
CA ASP A 65 -1.64 5.61 -15.71
C ASP A 65 -2.95 4.83 -15.89
N GLY A 66 -3.26 4.42 -17.13
CA GLY A 66 -4.39 3.55 -17.45
C GLY A 66 -4.28 2.19 -16.75
N LEU A 67 -3.11 1.56 -16.77
CA LEU A 67 -2.85 0.28 -16.09
C LEU A 67 -3.07 0.40 -14.58
N ALA A 68 -2.51 1.44 -13.96
CA ALA A 68 -2.68 1.70 -12.53
C ALA A 68 -4.16 1.88 -12.19
N LYS A 69 -4.89 2.67 -12.97
CA LYS A 69 -6.32 2.89 -12.78
C LYS A 69 -7.12 1.59 -12.90
N ALA A 70 -6.93 0.84 -13.98
CA ALA A 70 -7.64 -0.42 -14.21
C ALA A 70 -7.36 -1.46 -13.10
N ALA A 71 -6.13 -1.54 -12.61
CA ALA A 71 -5.77 -2.41 -11.51
C ALA A 71 -6.52 -2.05 -10.21
N TYR A 72 -6.61 -0.77 -9.88
CA TYR A 72 -7.37 -0.32 -8.70
C TYR A 72 -8.89 -0.48 -8.88
N ASP A 73 -9.42 -0.27 -10.09
CA ASP A 73 -10.84 -0.50 -10.37
C ASP A 73 -11.22 -1.98 -10.14
N ILE A 74 -10.35 -2.91 -10.56
CA ILE A 74 -10.51 -4.35 -10.29
C ILE A 74 -10.43 -4.63 -8.78
N ALA A 75 -9.46 -4.04 -8.08
CA ALA A 75 -9.31 -4.21 -6.63
C ALA A 75 -10.56 -3.73 -5.86
N ASP A 76 -11.11 -2.58 -6.25
CA ASP A 76 -12.33 -2.02 -5.66
C ASP A 76 -13.54 -2.93 -5.94
N ALA A 77 -13.66 -3.48 -7.16
CA ALA A 77 -14.70 -4.46 -7.50
C ALA A 77 -14.62 -5.74 -6.63
N MET A 78 -13.42 -6.24 -6.34
CA MET A 78 -13.23 -7.41 -5.45
C MET A 78 -13.65 -7.11 -4.01
N LEU A 79 -13.36 -5.91 -3.50
CA LEU A 79 -13.79 -5.48 -2.17
C LEU A 79 -15.30 -5.32 -2.09
N GLU A 80 -15.95 -4.77 -3.13
CA GLU A 80 -17.41 -4.67 -3.19
C GLU A 80 -18.07 -6.06 -3.27
N ALA A 81 -17.55 -6.96 -4.10
CA ALA A 81 -18.06 -8.33 -4.18
C ALA A 81 -18.00 -9.05 -2.82
N ARG A 82 -16.96 -8.80 -2.02
CA ARG A 82 -16.84 -9.33 -0.65
C ARG A 82 -17.89 -8.77 0.31
N LYS A 83 -18.36 -7.53 0.12
CA LYS A 83 -19.44 -6.98 0.95
C LYS A 83 -20.77 -7.64 0.66
N GLN A 84 -20.99 -8.06 -0.58
CA GLN A 84 -22.25 -8.67 -1.05
C GLN A 84 -22.40 -10.16 -0.67
N SER A 85 -21.30 -10.84 -0.32
CA SER A 85 -21.31 -12.25 0.12
C SER A 85 -21.56 -12.44 1.62
N ARG A 86 -21.97 -11.37 2.32
CA ARG A 86 -22.37 -11.36 3.73
C ARG A 86 -23.82 -10.93 3.87
#